data_AF-A0AAX2L7B6-F1
#
_entry.id   AF-A0AAX2L7B6-F1
#
_cell.length_a   1.000
_cell.length_b   1.000
_cell.length_c   1.000
_cell.angle_alpha   90.00
_cell.angle_beta   90.00
_cell.angle_gamma   90.00
#
_symmetry.space_group_name_H-M   'P 1'
#
loop_
_entity.id
_entity.type
_entity.pdbx_description
1 polymer ?
#
loop_
_entity_poly.entity_id
_entity_poly.type
_entity_poly.pdbx_seq_one_letter_code
_entity_poly.pdbx_strand_id
1 'polypeptide(L)'
;MVPGAVIKTEADVDQAVKEIGLPMIAKPDNGVGAAATFKLETEDDINHFKQEWDHSTLYFFEKFVTSSEICTFDGLVNKDGKIVFSTTFDYAYTPLDLMIYKMDNSYYVLKDMDPKLRKYGEAIVKEFGMKERFFHIEFFREGDDYITIEYNNRPAGGFTIDVYNFAHSLDLYRGYAAIVAGEEFPASEFEPQYCLATSRRANAHYVYSEENLLAKYSQQFKVKKIMPEAFAELQGDYFYMLTTPSRQEMDQMIADFGQRQE
;
A
#
# COMPACT_ATOMS: atom_id res chain seq x y z
N MET A 1 16.64 -3.31 -7.36
CA MET A 1 15.82 -3.63 -8.55
C MET A 1 16.00 -5.10 -8.84
N VAL A 2 14.91 -5.84 -9.03
CA VAL A 2 14.96 -7.23 -9.48
C VAL A 2 14.95 -7.32 -11.01
N PRO A 3 15.46 -8.41 -11.60
CA PRO A 3 15.28 -8.66 -13.04
C PRO A 3 13.79 -8.75 -13.40
N GLY A 4 13.41 -8.15 -14.52
CA GLY A 4 12.06 -8.23 -15.05
C GLY A 4 11.99 -7.97 -16.55
N ALA A 5 10.89 -8.38 -17.17
CA ALA A 5 10.67 -8.32 -18.61
C ALA A 5 9.20 -8.06 -18.95
N VAL A 6 8.96 -7.25 -19.99
CA VAL A 6 7.62 -7.06 -20.57
C VAL A 6 7.30 -8.22 -21.49
N ILE A 7 6.13 -8.83 -21.29
CA ILE A 7 5.62 -10.01 -21.99
C ILE A 7 4.51 -9.58 -22.94
N LYS A 8 4.72 -9.82 -24.23
CA LYS A 8 3.76 -9.50 -25.30
C LYS A 8 3.30 -10.74 -26.05
N THR A 9 4.08 -11.80 -26.00
CA THR A 9 3.82 -13.09 -26.66
C THR A 9 4.17 -14.25 -25.72
N GLU A 10 3.68 -15.45 -26.01
CA GLU A 10 4.11 -16.65 -25.28
C GLU A 10 5.60 -16.94 -25.41
N ALA A 11 6.24 -16.56 -26.53
CA ALA A 11 7.68 -16.72 -26.69
C ALA A 11 8.45 -15.83 -25.69
N ASP A 12 7.91 -14.66 -25.35
CA ASP A 12 8.48 -13.80 -24.29
C ASP A 12 8.36 -14.48 -22.92
N VAL A 13 7.28 -15.21 -22.66
CA VAL A 13 7.12 -16.01 -21.42
C VAL A 13 8.24 -17.02 -21.31
N ASP A 14 8.47 -17.81 -22.36
CA ASP A 14 9.51 -18.85 -22.35
C ASP A 14 10.91 -18.26 -22.17
N GLN A 15 11.17 -17.11 -22.80
CA GLN A 15 12.42 -16.38 -22.62
C GLN A 15 12.59 -15.87 -21.19
N ALA A 16 11.54 -15.27 -20.60
CA ALA A 16 11.56 -14.76 -19.24
C ALA A 16 11.79 -15.88 -18.22
N VAL A 17 11.15 -17.04 -18.39
CA VAL A 17 11.37 -18.22 -17.54
C VAL A 17 12.84 -18.66 -17.58
N LYS A 18 13.48 -18.61 -18.75
CA LYS A 18 14.89 -18.97 -18.91
C LYS A 18 15.85 -17.96 -18.31
N GLU A 19 15.56 -16.66 -18.44
CA GLU A 19 16.46 -15.58 -18.01
C GLU A 19 16.29 -15.19 -16.54
N ILE A 20 15.05 -15.09 -16.05
CA ILE A 20 14.72 -14.66 -14.68
C ILE A 20 14.66 -15.88 -13.74
N GLY A 21 14.07 -16.98 -14.20
CA GLY A 21 13.88 -18.21 -13.45
C GLY A 21 12.83 -18.13 -12.34
N LEU A 22 12.23 -19.27 -12.01
CA LEU A 22 11.22 -19.39 -10.95
C LEU A 22 11.81 -19.24 -9.53
N PRO A 23 11.02 -18.83 -8.52
CA PRO A 23 9.67 -18.28 -8.65
C PRO A 23 9.68 -16.85 -9.22
N MET A 24 8.56 -16.47 -9.87
CA MET A 24 8.33 -15.15 -10.48
C MET A 24 6.93 -14.62 -10.14
N ILE A 25 6.76 -13.31 -10.30
CA ILE A 25 5.45 -12.65 -10.34
C ILE A 25 5.17 -12.23 -11.78
N ALA A 26 3.95 -12.52 -12.25
CA ALA A 26 3.40 -11.98 -13.48
C ALA A 26 2.27 -11.00 -13.13
N LYS A 27 2.42 -9.73 -13.48
CA LYS A 27 1.42 -8.69 -13.24
C LYS A 27 1.11 -7.92 -14.54
N PRO A 28 -0.11 -7.41 -14.75
CA PRO A 28 -0.40 -6.56 -15.90
C PRO A 28 0.50 -5.31 -15.90
N ASP A 29 0.99 -4.91 -17.08
CA ASP A 29 1.85 -3.73 -17.25
C ASP A 29 1.07 -2.41 -17.02
N ASN A 30 -0.25 -2.47 -17.17
CA ASN A 30 -1.20 -1.42 -16.78
C ASN A 30 -2.27 -2.03 -15.89
N GLY A 31 -2.10 -1.88 -14.57
CA GLY A 31 -3.01 -2.43 -13.57
C GLY A 31 -3.14 -1.53 -12.33
N VAL A 32 -4.07 -1.90 -11.45
CA VAL A 32 -4.25 -1.26 -10.14
C VAL A 32 -4.26 -2.34 -9.07
N GLY A 33 -3.33 -2.25 -8.10
CA GLY A 33 -3.17 -3.24 -7.04
C GLY A 33 -2.74 -4.61 -7.57
N ALA A 34 -2.97 -5.67 -6.80
CA ALA A 34 -2.60 -7.04 -7.15
C ALA A 34 -3.64 -7.76 -8.05
N ALA A 35 -4.50 -7.01 -8.74
CA ALA A 35 -5.48 -7.58 -9.67
C ALA A 35 -4.79 -8.31 -10.83
N ALA A 36 -5.29 -9.50 -11.18
CA ALA A 36 -4.74 -10.36 -12.23
C ALA A 36 -3.23 -10.65 -12.08
N THR A 37 -2.73 -10.67 -10.85
CA THR A 37 -1.34 -11.02 -10.54
C THR A 37 -1.22 -12.53 -10.29
N PHE A 38 -0.28 -13.19 -10.94
CA PHE A 38 0.01 -14.60 -10.78
C PHE A 38 1.36 -14.79 -10.09
N LYS A 39 1.41 -15.71 -9.14
CA LYS A 39 2.67 -16.23 -8.61
C LYS A 39 3.01 -17.50 -9.40
N LEU A 40 4.14 -17.50 -10.08
CA LEU A 40 4.59 -18.60 -10.93
C LEU A 40 5.72 -19.34 -10.20
N GLU A 41 5.46 -20.55 -9.72
CA GLU A 41 6.44 -21.36 -8.98
C GLU A 41 6.83 -22.63 -9.73
N THR A 42 5.96 -23.07 -10.64
CA THR A 42 6.06 -24.34 -11.38
C THR A 42 5.75 -24.15 -12.87
N GLU A 43 6.05 -25.18 -13.65
CA GLU A 43 5.66 -25.25 -15.07
C GLU A 43 4.14 -25.25 -15.25
N ASP A 44 3.40 -25.86 -14.32
CA ASP A 44 1.94 -25.87 -14.33
C ASP A 44 1.38 -24.46 -14.13
N ASP A 45 1.98 -23.64 -13.26
CA ASP A 45 1.57 -22.24 -13.07
C ASP A 45 1.77 -21.42 -14.35
N ILE A 46 2.87 -21.66 -15.08
CA ILE A 46 3.14 -21.01 -16.37
C ILE A 46 2.08 -21.40 -17.40
N ASN A 47 1.77 -22.69 -17.48
CA ASN A 47 0.74 -23.19 -18.40
C ASN A 47 -0.64 -22.63 -18.05
N HIS A 48 -0.96 -22.54 -16.76
CA HIS A 48 -2.20 -21.92 -16.29
C HIS A 48 -2.27 -20.43 -16.66
N PHE A 49 -1.19 -19.68 -16.43
CA PHE A 49 -1.10 -18.28 -16.86
C PHE A 49 -1.35 -18.12 -18.37
N LYS A 50 -0.69 -18.93 -19.21
CA LYS A 50 -0.87 -18.87 -20.67
C LYS A 50 -2.32 -19.15 -21.10
N GLN A 51 -3.03 -20.03 -20.39
CA GLN A 51 -4.43 -20.34 -20.67
C GLN A 51 -5.40 -19.23 -20.28
N GLU A 52 -5.15 -18.55 -19.15
CA GLU A 52 -5.98 -17.45 -18.66
C GLU A 52 -5.67 -16.12 -19.36
N TRP A 53 -4.48 -15.97 -19.92
CA TRP A 53 -4.04 -14.74 -20.55
C TRP A 53 -4.80 -14.50 -21.87
N ASP A 54 -5.43 -13.33 -21.98
CA ASP A 54 -6.18 -12.89 -23.16
C ASP A 54 -5.30 -12.54 -24.39
N HIS A 55 -3.97 -12.58 -24.23
CA HIS A 55 -2.95 -12.16 -25.20
C HIS A 55 -3.09 -10.71 -25.73
N SER A 56 -3.93 -9.89 -25.09
CA SER A 56 -4.17 -8.50 -25.45
C SER A 56 -3.61 -7.55 -24.39
N THR A 57 -3.68 -7.97 -23.13
CA THR A 57 -3.11 -7.27 -21.99
C THR A 57 -1.62 -7.55 -21.92
N LEU A 58 -0.79 -6.51 -21.90
CA LEU A 58 0.64 -6.71 -21.66
C LEU A 58 0.89 -7.10 -20.21
N TYR A 59 1.82 -8.02 -20.00
CA TYR A 59 2.27 -8.41 -18.66
C TYR A 59 3.71 -7.98 -18.43
N PHE A 60 4.07 -7.81 -17.17
CA PHE A 60 5.43 -7.68 -16.71
C PHE A 60 5.74 -8.85 -15.79
N PHE A 61 6.79 -9.60 -16.12
CA PHE A 61 7.30 -10.69 -15.31
C PHE A 61 8.50 -10.18 -14.53
N GLU A 62 8.55 -10.48 -13.23
CA GLU A 62 9.67 -10.10 -12.37
C GLU A 62 10.06 -11.22 -11.43
N LYS A 63 11.33 -11.22 -10.98
CA LYS A 63 11.77 -12.17 -9.97
C LYS A 63 10.96 -11.99 -8.70
N PHE A 64 10.42 -13.08 -8.16
CA PHE A 64 9.72 -13.04 -6.89
C PHE A 64 10.68 -12.60 -5.78
N VAL A 65 10.31 -11.54 -5.06
CA VAL A 65 11.01 -11.08 -3.86
C VAL A 65 10.44 -11.83 -2.66
N THR A 66 11.30 -12.42 -1.85
CA THR A 66 10.88 -13.28 -0.73
C THR A 66 10.44 -12.50 0.51
N SER A 67 10.73 -11.21 0.59
CA SER A 67 10.30 -10.37 1.71
C SER A 67 8.78 -10.19 1.71
N SER A 68 8.17 -10.38 2.87
CA SER A 68 6.76 -10.07 3.14
C SER A 68 6.58 -8.71 3.83
N GLU A 69 7.66 -7.95 4.04
CA GLU A 69 7.59 -6.62 4.62
C GLU A 69 7.48 -5.57 3.51
N ILE A 70 6.32 -4.92 3.42
CA ILE A 70 6.07 -3.86 2.46
C ILE A 70 5.87 -2.55 3.21
N CYS A 71 6.55 -1.52 2.75
CA CYS A 71 6.40 -0.14 3.22
C CYS A 71 6.29 0.82 2.05
N THR A 72 5.94 2.07 2.34
CA THR A 72 5.71 3.07 1.30
C THR A 72 6.56 4.32 1.44
N PHE A 73 6.75 5.03 0.34
CA PHE A 73 7.14 6.45 0.36
C PHE A 73 6.08 7.23 -0.41
N ASP A 74 5.26 7.97 0.33
CA ASP A 74 4.11 8.68 -0.18
C ASP A 74 4.28 10.17 0.02
N GLY A 75 3.62 10.98 -0.79
CA GLY A 75 3.72 12.41 -0.60
C GLY A 75 3.02 13.25 -1.65
N LEU A 76 3.33 14.55 -1.60
CA LEU A 76 2.80 15.57 -2.48
C LEU A 76 3.92 16.42 -3.04
N VAL A 77 3.93 16.62 -4.37
CA VAL A 77 4.85 17.54 -5.05
C VAL A 77 4.13 18.80 -5.51
N ASN A 78 4.80 19.95 -5.39
CA ASN A 78 4.32 21.22 -5.90
C ASN A 78 4.65 21.43 -7.39
N LYS A 79 4.36 22.62 -7.92
CA LYS A 79 4.60 23.01 -9.33
C LYS A 79 6.06 22.99 -9.77
N ASP A 80 6.97 23.16 -8.83
CA ASP A 80 8.41 23.16 -9.09
C ASP A 80 9.02 21.74 -8.97
N GLY A 81 8.19 20.73 -8.67
CA GLY A 81 8.63 19.36 -8.42
C GLY A 81 9.30 19.18 -7.06
N LYS A 82 9.13 20.13 -6.13
CA LYS A 82 9.56 19.95 -4.74
C LYS A 82 8.50 19.18 -3.97
N ILE A 83 8.94 18.18 -3.23
CA ILE A 83 8.12 17.47 -2.25
C ILE A 83 7.81 18.42 -1.11
N VAL A 84 6.53 18.69 -0.87
CA VAL A 84 6.04 19.58 0.21
C VAL A 84 5.45 18.80 1.39
N PHE A 85 5.13 17.53 1.17
CA PHE A 85 4.71 16.58 2.20
C PHE A 85 5.22 15.19 1.83
N SER A 86 5.69 14.44 2.82
CA SER A 86 6.13 13.06 2.65
C SER A 86 5.80 12.24 3.89
N THR A 87 5.36 11.00 3.70
CA THR A 87 5.06 10.05 4.78
C THR A 87 5.39 8.63 4.34
N THR A 88 5.38 7.70 5.29
CA THR A 88 5.53 6.26 5.04
C THR A 88 4.51 5.52 5.89
N PHE A 89 4.03 4.40 5.39
CA PHE A 89 3.30 3.43 6.19
C PHE A 89 3.83 2.03 5.94
N ASP A 90 3.60 1.15 6.91
CA ASP A 90 3.86 -0.28 6.80
C ASP A 90 2.54 -1.03 6.64
N TYR A 91 2.54 -2.06 5.79
CA TYR A 91 1.44 -3.01 5.72
C TYR A 91 1.56 -4.03 6.87
N ALA A 92 0.44 -4.35 7.55
CA ALA A 92 0.43 -5.45 8.51
C ALA A 92 0.42 -6.82 7.82
N TYR A 93 -0.18 -6.88 6.63
CA TYR A 93 -0.23 -8.04 5.74
C TYR A 93 -0.04 -7.56 4.29
N THR A 94 0.65 -8.34 3.45
CA THR A 94 0.89 -7.92 2.06
C THR A 94 -0.43 -7.88 1.26
N PRO A 95 -0.58 -6.99 0.26
CA PRO A 95 -1.77 -6.99 -0.60
C PRO A 95 -2.05 -8.33 -1.27
N LEU A 96 -1.00 -9.09 -1.62
CA LEU A 96 -1.12 -10.42 -2.20
C LEU A 96 -1.71 -11.42 -1.18
N ASP A 97 -1.23 -11.42 0.06
CA ASP A 97 -1.77 -12.27 1.13
C ASP A 97 -3.23 -11.94 1.42
N LEU A 98 -3.60 -10.66 1.44
CA LEU A 98 -4.98 -10.22 1.63
C LEU A 98 -5.90 -10.79 0.54
N MET A 99 -5.44 -10.84 -0.72
CA MET A 99 -6.20 -11.39 -1.84
C MET A 99 -6.31 -12.91 -1.79
N ILE A 100 -5.21 -13.61 -1.50
CA ILE A 100 -5.15 -15.08 -1.47
C ILE A 100 -5.94 -15.62 -0.28
N TYR A 101 -5.73 -15.06 0.92
CA TYR A 101 -6.26 -15.59 2.17
C TYR A 101 -7.54 -14.89 2.65
N LYS A 102 -8.06 -13.91 1.88
CA LYS A 102 -9.26 -13.12 2.22
C LYS A 102 -9.24 -12.58 3.66
N MET A 103 -8.06 -12.14 4.07
CA MET A 103 -7.81 -11.56 5.39
C MET A 103 -8.40 -10.15 5.51
N ASP A 104 -8.38 -9.60 6.72
CA ASP A 104 -8.77 -8.23 6.98
C ASP A 104 -7.59 -7.30 6.74
N ASN A 105 -7.79 -6.27 5.92
CA ASN A 105 -6.75 -5.31 5.59
C ASN A 105 -6.38 -4.49 6.83
N SER A 106 -5.07 -4.35 7.09
CA SER A 106 -4.53 -3.47 8.11
C SER A 106 -3.18 -2.90 7.67
N TYR A 107 -2.96 -1.61 7.88
CA TYR A 107 -1.71 -0.89 7.64
C TYR A 107 -1.62 0.33 8.57
N TYR A 108 -0.43 0.89 8.76
CA TYR A 108 -0.27 1.98 9.71
C TYR A 108 0.83 2.97 9.32
N VAL A 109 0.51 4.25 9.41
CA VAL A 109 1.47 5.35 9.19
C VAL A 109 2.48 5.36 10.33
N LEU A 110 3.77 5.47 9.97
CA LEU A 110 4.85 5.61 10.93
C LEU A 110 5.07 7.08 11.31
N LYS A 111 5.60 7.29 12.52
CA LYS A 111 6.03 8.62 12.97
C LYS A 111 7.33 9.07 12.31
N ASP A 112 8.25 8.12 12.19
CA ASP A 112 9.59 8.32 11.68
C ASP A 112 9.77 7.54 10.38
N MET A 113 10.57 8.11 9.48
CA MET A 113 10.88 7.51 8.19
C MET A 113 12.37 7.22 8.12
N ASP A 114 12.72 6.00 7.69
CA ASP A 114 14.10 5.62 7.45
C ASP A 114 14.74 6.58 6.42
N PRO A 115 15.87 7.25 6.77
CA PRO A 115 16.58 8.12 5.83
C PRO A 115 16.97 7.44 4.51
N LYS A 116 17.22 6.13 4.50
CA LYS A 116 17.54 5.37 3.28
C LYS A 116 16.31 5.23 2.38
N LEU A 117 15.16 4.90 2.95
CA LEU A 117 13.88 4.88 2.23
C LEU A 117 13.57 6.25 1.63
N ARG A 118 13.69 7.31 2.45
CA ARG A 118 13.53 8.70 2.00
C ARG A 118 14.41 9.01 0.80
N LYS A 119 15.71 8.67 0.88
CA LYS A 119 16.67 8.92 -0.19
C LYS A 119 16.26 8.24 -1.50
N TYR A 120 15.81 6.99 -1.44
CA TYR A 120 15.34 6.27 -2.65
C TYR A 120 14.07 6.90 -3.21
N GLY A 121 13.08 7.17 -2.36
CA GLY A 121 11.83 7.81 -2.76
C GLY A 121 12.04 9.17 -3.40
N GLU A 122 12.85 10.05 -2.79
CA GLU A 122 13.19 11.37 -3.32
C GLU A 122 13.93 11.29 -4.66
N ALA A 123 14.83 10.31 -4.83
CA ALA A 123 15.52 10.08 -6.09
C ALA A 123 14.56 9.63 -7.20
N ILE A 124 13.61 8.74 -6.89
CA ILE A 124 12.58 8.28 -7.84
C ILE A 124 11.69 9.46 -8.25
N VAL A 125 11.13 10.20 -7.29
CA VAL A 125 10.26 11.36 -7.58
C VAL A 125 10.98 12.38 -8.47
N LYS A 126 12.27 12.62 -8.22
CA LYS A 126 13.11 13.51 -9.02
C LYS A 126 13.31 12.99 -10.45
N GLU A 127 13.65 11.71 -10.60
CA GLU A 127 13.94 11.11 -11.91
C GLU A 127 12.69 11.12 -12.81
N PHE A 128 11.52 10.84 -12.24
CA PHE A 128 10.24 10.92 -12.97
C PHE A 128 9.80 12.36 -13.27
N GLY A 129 10.46 13.38 -12.71
CA GLY A 129 10.19 14.79 -13.00
C GLY A 129 8.79 15.26 -12.59
N MET A 130 8.25 14.68 -11.51
CA MET A 130 6.85 14.87 -11.10
C MET A 130 6.54 16.31 -10.68
N LYS A 131 5.32 16.76 -10.94
CA LYS A 131 4.82 18.08 -10.55
C LYS A 131 3.32 18.06 -10.21
N GLU A 132 2.93 18.88 -9.24
CA GLU A 132 1.54 19.22 -8.87
C GLU A 132 0.62 18.02 -8.60
N ARG A 133 1.13 16.99 -7.91
CA ARG A 133 0.35 15.76 -7.69
C ARG A 133 0.82 14.99 -6.48
N PHE A 134 -0.05 14.12 -6.00
CA PHE A 134 0.33 13.09 -5.05
C PHE A 134 1.10 11.96 -5.74
N PHE A 135 1.90 11.26 -4.95
CA PHE A 135 2.58 10.04 -5.35
C PHE A 135 2.50 9.00 -4.23
N HIS A 136 2.62 7.73 -4.64
CA HIS A 136 2.67 6.58 -3.76
C HIS A 136 3.65 5.58 -4.34
N ILE A 137 4.63 5.15 -3.55
CA ILE A 137 5.70 4.25 -3.98
C ILE A 137 5.79 3.13 -2.98
N GLU A 138 5.73 1.89 -3.45
CA GLU A 138 5.83 0.71 -2.60
C GLU A 138 7.23 0.09 -2.70
N PHE A 139 7.71 -0.41 -1.55
CA PHE A 139 9.00 -1.07 -1.42
C PHE A 139 8.86 -2.33 -0.60
N PHE A 140 9.50 -3.41 -1.05
CA PHE A 140 9.88 -4.50 -0.15
C PHE A 140 11.03 -4.04 0.72
N ARG A 141 10.97 -4.32 2.02
CA ARG A 141 12.11 -4.19 2.93
C ARG A 141 12.88 -5.51 2.97
N GLU A 142 14.15 -5.51 2.61
CA GLU A 142 14.99 -6.71 2.61
C GLU A 142 16.26 -6.45 3.44
N GLY A 143 16.23 -6.90 4.69
CA GLY A 143 17.26 -6.54 5.67
C GLY A 143 17.32 -5.02 5.87
N ASP A 144 18.50 -4.44 5.65
CA ASP A 144 18.74 -2.99 5.75
C ASP A 144 18.60 -2.27 4.39
N ASP A 145 17.97 -2.89 3.39
CA ASP A 145 17.74 -2.30 2.06
C ASP A 145 16.28 -2.36 1.61
N TYR A 146 16.00 -1.67 0.51
CA TYR A 146 14.68 -1.54 -0.08
C TYR A 146 14.70 -1.89 -1.57
N ILE A 147 13.72 -2.67 -2.00
CA ILE A 147 13.47 -3.01 -3.40
C ILE A 147 12.15 -2.39 -3.81
N THR A 148 12.17 -1.48 -4.78
CA THR A 148 10.96 -0.85 -5.32
C THR A 148 10.06 -1.89 -5.98
N ILE A 149 8.77 -1.85 -5.65
CA ILE A 149 7.71 -2.72 -6.19
C ILE A 149 6.99 -2.02 -7.33
N GLU A 150 6.42 -0.86 -7.01
CA GLU A 150 5.63 -0.06 -7.91
C GLU A 150 5.66 1.41 -7.53
N TYR A 151 5.32 2.23 -8.51
CA TYR A 151 5.21 3.66 -8.38
C TYR A 151 3.88 4.10 -8.98
N ASN A 152 3.17 4.96 -8.26
CA ASN A 152 1.85 5.44 -8.63
C ASN A 152 1.81 6.98 -8.63
N ASN A 153 1.32 7.56 -9.72
CA ASN A 153 1.08 9.00 -9.90
C ASN A 153 -0.22 9.49 -9.20
N ARG A 154 -0.51 8.95 -8.01
CA ARG A 154 -1.74 9.19 -7.24
C ARG A 154 -1.50 8.91 -5.76
N PRO A 155 -2.42 9.31 -4.86
CA PRO A 155 -2.41 8.80 -3.50
C PRO A 155 -2.56 7.28 -3.43
N ALA A 156 -2.14 6.70 -2.31
CA ALA A 156 -2.55 5.35 -1.92
C ALA A 156 -4.09 5.22 -1.92
N GLY A 157 -4.58 4.01 -2.20
CA GLY A 157 -6.00 3.74 -2.43
C GLY A 157 -6.87 3.80 -1.18
N GLY A 158 -8.20 3.79 -1.36
CA GLY A 158 -9.13 3.84 -0.24
C GLY A 158 -9.13 5.20 0.47
N PHE A 159 -9.17 5.19 1.80
CA PHE A 159 -9.22 6.41 2.62
C PHE A 159 -7.86 6.85 3.16
N THR A 160 -6.75 6.45 2.52
CA THR A 160 -5.40 6.66 3.07
C THR A 160 -5.02 8.13 3.26
N ILE A 161 -5.52 9.06 2.43
CA ILE A 161 -5.31 10.51 2.66
C ILE A 161 -5.82 10.93 4.05
N ASP A 162 -6.94 10.38 4.50
CA ASP A 162 -7.47 10.70 5.83
C ASP A 162 -6.63 10.07 6.95
N VAL A 163 -6.05 8.88 6.69
CA VAL A 163 -5.09 8.24 7.60
C VAL A 163 -3.87 9.13 7.78
N TYR A 164 -3.33 9.71 6.69
CA TYR A 164 -2.24 10.68 6.77
C TYR A 164 -2.66 11.94 7.53
N ASN A 165 -3.85 12.47 7.28
CA ASN A 165 -4.39 13.63 7.99
C ASN A 165 -4.44 13.40 9.50
N PHE A 166 -4.92 12.24 9.94
CA PHE A 166 -4.95 11.88 11.37
C PHE A 166 -3.56 11.61 11.94
N ALA A 167 -2.66 10.97 11.19
CA ALA A 167 -1.29 10.72 11.63
C ALA A 167 -0.50 12.00 11.87
N HIS A 168 -0.62 12.97 10.96
CA HIS A 168 0.19 14.19 10.95
C HIS A 168 -0.55 15.44 11.49
N SER A 169 -1.82 15.28 11.88
CA SER A 169 -2.70 16.40 12.23
C SER A 169 -2.73 17.49 11.14
N LEU A 170 -2.93 17.06 9.90
CA LEU A 170 -2.93 17.90 8.70
C LEU A 170 -4.26 17.83 7.95
N ASP A 171 -4.47 18.79 7.04
CA ASP A 171 -5.49 18.74 6.00
C ASP A 171 -4.80 18.75 4.63
N LEU A 172 -4.54 17.56 4.10
CA LEU A 172 -3.91 17.36 2.79
C LEU A 172 -4.78 17.83 1.63
N TYR A 173 -6.11 17.91 1.78
CA TYR A 173 -6.97 18.46 0.74
C TYR A 173 -6.78 19.97 0.64
N ARG A 174 -6.73 20.66 1.79
CA ARG A 174 -6.37 22.07 1.86
C ARG A 174 -4.95 22.30 1.36
N GLY A 175 -4.00 21.45 1.75
CA GLY A 175 -2.62 21.55 1.28
C GLY A 175 -2.50 21.38 -0.24
N TYR A 176 -3.25 20.45 -0.82
CA TYR A 176 -3.34 20.30 -2.27
C TYR A 176 -3.95 21.52 -2.95
N ALA A 177 -5.06 22.04 -2.43
CA ALA A 177 -5.68 23.25 -2.96
C ALA A 177 -4.73 24.46 -2.90
N ALA A 178 -3.97 24.61 -1.81
CA ALA A 178 -2.98 25.66 -1.64
C ALA A 178 -1.90 25.61 -2.73
N ILE A 179 -1.30 24.44 -2.97
CA ILE A 179 -0.25 24.33 -4.00
C ILE A 179 -0.78 24.61 -5.41
N VAL A 180 -2.02 24.21 -5.71
CA VAL A 180 -2.68 24.48 -7.00
C VAL A 180 -2.95 25.98 -7.16
N ALA A 181 -3.31 26.67 -6.07
CA ALA A 181 -3.45 28.13 -6.05
C ALA A 181 -2.10 28.88 -6.07
N GLY A 182 -0.97 28.17 -6.00
CA GLY A 182 0.37 28.76 -5.92
C GLY A 182 0.73 29.30 -4.54
N GLU A 183 0.00 28.88 -3.51
CA GLU A 183 0.25 29.19 -2.10
C GLU A 183 1.21 28.16 -1.47
N GLU A 184 1.70 28.46 -0.26
CA GLU A 184 2.53 27.53 0.50
C GLU A 184 1.70 26.39 1.09
N PHE A 185 2.33 25.22 1.19
CA PHE A 185 1.72 24.07 1.86
C PHE A 185 1.68 24.32 3.38
N PRO A 186 0.55 24.05 4.07
CA PRO A 186 0.41 24.34 5.49
C PRO A 186 1.30 23.46 6.36
N ALA A 187 1.96 24.05 7.35
CA ALA A 187 2.68 23.32 8.38
C ALA A 187 1.74 22.76 9.46
N SER A 188 2.12 21.63 10.06
CA SER A 188 1.52 21.13 11.30
C SER A 188 2.39 21.51 12.49
N GLU A 189 1.77 21.91 13.59
CA GLU A 189 2.45 22.19 14.88
C GLU A 189 2.38 21.00 15.85
N PHE A 190 1.72 19.91 15.45
CA PHE A 190 1.51 18.74 16.29
C PHE A 190 2.52 17.64 15.97
N GLU A 191 2.93 16.94 17.01
CA GLU A 191 3.76 15.74 16.87
C GLU A 191 3.01 14.65 16.10
N PRO A 192 3.64 14.01 15.10
CA PRO A 192 3.06 12.88 14.41
C PRO A 192 2.75 11.71 15.36
N GLN A 193 1.66 11.01 15.07
CA GLN A 193 1.26 9.77 15.74
C GLN A 193 1.30 8.61 14.76
N TYR A 194 1.36 7.38 15.29
CA TYR A 194 0.94 6.24 14.50
C TYR A 194 -0.54 6.40 14.19
N CYS A 195 -0.93 6.16 12.94
CA CYS A 195 -2.33 6.03 12.57
C CYS A 195 -2.55 4.66 11.97
N LEU A 196 -3.29 3.82 12.69
CA LEU A 196 -3.75 2.52 12.22
C LEU A 196 -4.97 2.71 11.33
N ALA A 197 -4.88 2.17 10.13
CA ALA A 197 -5.99 1.84 9.27
C ALA A 197 -6.25 0.34 9.36
N THR A 198 -7.44 -0.06 9.81
CA THR A 198 -7.82 -1.48 9.89
C THR A 198 -9.25 -1.67 9.43
N SER A 199 -9.56 -2.87 8.94
CA SER A 199 -10.87 -3.18 8.38
C SER A 199 -11.52 -4.39 9.02
N ARG A 200 -12.83 -4.48 8.85
CA ARG A 200 -13.63 -5.66 9.17
C ARG A 200 -14.60 -5.97 8.06
N ARG A 201 -14.99 -7.24 7.95
CA ARG A 201 -15.94 -7.74 6.97
C ARG A 201 -17.29 -8.00 7.60
N ALA A 202 -18.36 -7.69 6.88
CA ALA A 202 -19.73 -7.86 7.35
C ALA A 202 -20.12 -9.35 7.51
N ASN A 203 -19.47 -10.23 6.76
CA ASN A 203 -19.72 -11.69 6.76
C ASN A 203 -18.78 -12.47 7.71
N ALA A 204 -17.91 -11.80 8.47
CA ALA A 204 -16.99 -12.44 9.39
C ALA A 204 -17.47 -12.32 10.85
N HIS A 205 -17.18 -13.34 11.65
CA HIS A 205 -17.44 -13.33 13.08
C HIS A 205 -16.14 -12.99 13.84
N TYR A 206 -16.19 -11.95 14.67
CA TYR A 206 -15.02 -11.46 15.42
C TYR A 206 -15.13 -11.80 16.91
N VAL A 207 -13.99 -12.05 17.55
CA VAL A 207 -13.93 -12.32 19.00
C VAL A 207 -14.47 -11.11 19.79
N TYR A 208 -14.07 -9.90 19.39
CA TYR A 208 -14.55 -8.67 19.99
C TYR A 208 -15.64 -8.01 19.14
N SER A 209 -16.78 -7.68 19.78
CA SER A 209 -17.80 -6.83 19.16
C SER A 209 -17.22 -5.44 18.86
N GLU A 210 -17.79 -4.77 17.85
CA GLU A 210 -17.44 -3.38 17.55
C GLU A 210 -17.63 -2.47 18.77
N GLU A 211 -18.74 -2.61 19.49
CA GLU A 211 -19.04 -1.83 20.69
C GLU A 211 -17.94 -1.96 21.75
N ASN A 212 -17.46 -3.18 22.01
CA ASN A 212 -16.39 -3.43 22.97
C ASN A 212 -15.09 -2.75 22.54
N LEU A 213 -14.75 -2.79 21.25
CA LEU A 213 -13.54 -2.14 20.73
C LEU A 213 -13.63 -0.62 20.80
N LEU A 214 -14.76 -0.04 20.38
CA LEU A 214 -14.95 1.41 20.43
C LEU A 214 -14.97 1.94 21.87
N ALA A 215 -15.48 1.16 22.83
CA ALA A 215 -15.39 1.48 24.25
C ALA A 215 -13.93 1.39 24.76
N LYS A 216 -13.23 0.29 24.45
CA LYS A 216 -11.84 0.05 24.86
C LYS A 216 -10.88 1.11 24.32
N TYR A 217 -11.03 1.50 23.05
CA TYR A 217 -10.15 2.42 22.33
C TYR A 217 -10.77 3.81 22.11
N SER A 218 -11.64 4.24 23.02
CA SER A 218 -12.42 5.48 22.88
C SER A 218 -11.57 6.76 22.72
N GLN A 219 -10.33 6.76 23.23
CA GLN A 219 -9.42 7.91 23.09
C GLN A 219 -8.64 7.90 21.77
N GLN A 220 -8.38 6.71 21.24
CA GLN A 220 -7.57 6.46 20.05
C GLN A 220 -8.42 6.50 18.79
N PHE A 221 -9.66 6.02 18.86
CA PHE A 221 -10.59 5.95 17.74
C PHE A 221 -10.88 7.34 17.16
N LYS A 222 -10.76 7.46 15.82
CA LYS A 222 -11.01 8.70 15.09
C LYS A 222 -12.24 8.62 14.22
N VAL A 223 -12.35 7.57 13.42
CA VAL A 223 -13.46 7.44 12.47
C VAL A 223 -13.70 5.99 12.08
N LYS A 224 -14.98 5.70 11.82
CA LYS A 224 -15.44 4.51 11.08
C LYS A 224 -16.00 4.99 9.74
N LYS A 225 -15.62 4.32 8.66
CA LYS A 225 -16.15 4.51 7.32
C LYS A 225 -16.71 3.21 6.77
N ILE A 226 -17.67 3.32 5.87
CA ILE A 226 -18.16 2.20 5.07
C ILE A 226 -17.38 2.23 3.75
N MET A 227 -16.75 1.11 3.41
CA MET A 227 -16.03 0.98 2.15
C MET A 227 -17.03 0.90 0.99
N PRO A 228 -16.83 1.63 -0.12
CA PRO A 228 -17.62 1.40 -1.31
C PRO A 228 -17.49 -0.05 -1.78
N GLU A 229 -18.59 -0.65 -2.22
CA GLU A 229 -18.66 -2.08 -2.58
C GLU A 229 -17.57 -2.51 -3.58
N ALA A 230 -17.26 -1.64 -4.54
CA ALA A 230 -16.21 -1.86 -5.55
C ALA A 230 -14.80 -2.08 -4.96
N PHE A 231 -14.56 -1.71 -3.71
CA PHE A 231 -13.26 -1.87 -3.02
C PHE A 231 -13.32 -2.82 -1.82
N ALA A 232 -14.51 -3.25 -1.41
CA ALA A 232 -14.73 -4.01 -0.18
C ALA A 232 -14.11 -5.42 -0.23
N GLU A 233 -14.00 -6.03 -1.41
CA GLU A 233 -13.37 -7.34 -1.56
C GLU A 233 -11.92 -7.32 -1.03
N LEU A 234 -11.13 -6.32 -1.42
CA LEU A 234 -9.75 -6.17 -0.99
C LEU A 234 -9.62 -5.50 0.39
N GLN A 235 -10.43 -4.47 0.66
CA GLN A 235 -10.20 -3.57 1.80
C GLN A 235 -11.16 -3.77 2.99
N GLY A 236 -12.05 -4.76 2.93
CA GLY A 236 -13.09 -4.99 3.93
C GLY A 236 -14.28 -4.03 3.79
N ASP A 237 -15.37 -4.33 4.50
CA ASP A 237 -16.63 -3.57 4.40
C ASP A 237 -16.65 -2.34 5.31
N TYR A 238 -16.05 -2.47 6.49
CA TYR A 238 -15.97 -1.42 7.50
C TYR A 238 -14.51 -1.06 7.73
N PHE A 239 -14.19 0.23 7.65
CA PHE A 239 -12.85 0.75 7.80
C PHE A 239 -12.75 1.63 9.05
N TYR A 240 -11.71 1.44 9.85
CA TYR A 240 -11.51 2.11 11.12
C TYR A 240 -10.14 2.80 11.11
N MET A 241 -10.11 4.01 11.66
CA MET A 241 -8.87 4.74 11.90
C MET A 241 -8.71 5.00 13.39
N LEU A 242 -7.53 4.68 13.91
CA LEU A 242 -7.14 4.92 15.30
C LEU A 242 -5.76 5.57 15.33
N THR A 243 -5.51 6.48 16.26
CA THR A 243 -4.17 7.05 16.46
C THR A 243 -3.63 6.76 17.84
N THR A 244 -2.31 6.57 17.92
CA THR A 244 -1.60 6.37 19.18
C THR A 244 -0.15 6.84 19.07
N PRO A 245 0.46 7.35 20.14
CA PRO A 245 1.91 7.57 20.18
C PRO A 245 2.72 6.28 20.38
N SER A 246 2.07 5.15 20.72
CA SER A 246 2.72 3.90 21.13
C SER A 246 2.61 2.81 20.07
N ARG A 247 3.77 2.31 19.63
CA ARG A 247 3.84 1.17 18.70
C ARG A 247 3.19 -0.09 19.28
N GLN A 248 3.45 -0.37 20.56
CA GLN A 248 2.87 -1.54 21.24
C GLN A 248 1.35 -1.47 21.32
N GLU A 249 0.78 -0.28 21.56
CA GLU A 249 -0.67 -0.11 21.62
C GLU A 249 -1.30 -0.31 20.23
N MET A 250 -0.65 0.18 19.18
CA MET A 250 -1.06 -0.02 17.80
C MET A 250 -1.05 -1.50 17.41
N ASP A 251 0.02 -2.24 17.74
CA ASP A 251 0.10 -3.69 17.48
C ASP A 251 -1.04 -4.44 18.20
N GLN A 252 -1.39 -4.04 19.43
CA GLN A 252 -2.55 -4.59 20.14
C GLN A 252 -3.88 -4.24 19.45
N MET A 253 -4.05 -3.03 18.93
CA MET A 253 -5.25 -2.66 18.18
C MET A 253 -5.40 -3.51 16.92
N ILE A 254 -4.32 -3.77 16.18
CA ILE A 254 -4.35 -4.66 14.99
C ILE A 254 -4.88 -6.04 15.38
N ALA A 255 -4.32 -6.63 16.44
CA ALA A 255 -4.73 -7.94 16.92
C ALA A 255 -6.22 -7.96 17.33
N ASP A 256 -6.66 -6.98 18.12
CA ASP A 256 -8.02 -6.89 18.63
C ASP A 256 -9.07 -6.68 17.51
N PHE A 257 -8.76 -5.85 16.52
CA PHE A 257 -9.66 -5.61 15.39
C PHE A 257 -9.73 -6.82 14.46
N GLY A 258 -8.62 -7.51 14.22
CA GLY A 258 -8.53 -8.63 13.27
C GLY A 258 -8.86 -10.03 13.82
N GLN A 259 -9.02 -10.20 15.14
CA GLN A 259 -9.24 -11.53 15.71
C GLN A 259 -10.62 -12.10 15.37
N ARG A 260 -10.66 -13.10 14.48
CA ARG A 260 -11.86 -13.83 14.07
C ARG A 260 -12.18 -14.99 15.02
N GLN A 261 -13.46 -15.31 15.19
CA GLN A 261 -13.91 -16.56 15.84
C GLN A 261 -13.74 -17.71 14.84
N GLU A 262 -13.25 -18.86 15.32
CA GLU A 262 -13.18 -20.10 14.55
C GLU A 262 -14.57 -20.68 14.24
#